data_AF-A0A2P6QJ04-F1
#
_entry.id   AF-A0A2P6QJ04-F1
#
_cell.length_a   1.000
_cell.length_b   1.000
_cell.length_c   1.000
_cell.angle_alpha   90.00
_cell.angle_beta   90.00
_cell.angle_gamma   90.00
#
_symmetry.space_group_name_H-M   'P 1'
#
loop_
_entity.id
_entity.type
_entity.pdbx_description
1 polymer ?
#
loop_
_entity_poly.entity_id
_entity_poly.type
_entity_poly.pdbx_seq_one_letter_code
_entity_poly.pdbx_strand_id
1 'polypeptide(L)'
;MSAADILKAYQTYIKACPFKLMSNIYANKTIFKLTEKATRLHIIDFGILYGYQWPGLIQSLAKRPSGPPMLRITVLKRHRLAKYCKRFNGPFEYNFIAQDWETIRYQDIKLDRDELTVVNCLCRLRNLPEETEMRSPRDRVLKLIRRINPDMYIHGLVNGTYNAPFFEIRFREALYHFSSLFDMFDETLPREDQQRLLYEQEILGRDIINVIACEGSRRLERPETYKQWQIRNT
;
A
#
# COMPACT_ATOMS: atom_id res chain seq x y z
N MET A 1 19.29 5.84 -12.50
CA MET A 1 18.65 4.60 -12.00
C MET A 1 17.34 4.36 -12.75
N SER A 2 17.15 3.17 -13.32
CA SER A 2 15.95 2.85 -14.09
C SER A 2 14.83 2.29 -13.20
N ALA A 3 13.58 2.30 -13.69
CA ALA A 3 12.46 1.65 -13.01
C ALA A 3 12.67 0.12 -12.85
N ALA A 4 13.46 -0.49 -13.74
CA ALA A 4 13.81 -1.90 -13.67
C ALA A 4 14.79 -2.19 -12.52
N ASP A 5 15.72 -1.28 -12.23
CA ASP A 5 16.67 -1.43 -11.12
C ASP A 5 15.94 -1.35 -9.78
N ILE A 6 15.03 -0.38 -9.63
CA ILE A 6 14.19 -0.26 -8.43
C ILE A 6 13.33 -1.51 -8.23
N LEU A 7 12.80 -2.08 -9.32
CA LEU A 7 12.02 -3.32 -9.25
C LEU A 7 12.87 -4.49 -8.74
N LYS A 8 14.11 -4.65 -9.23
CA LYS A 8 15.03 -5.70 -8.78
C LYS A 8 15.41 -5.51 -7.31
N ALA A 9 15.75 -4.30 -6.88
CA ALA A 9 15.99 -3.96 -5.48
C ALA A 9 14.79 -4.32 -4.59
N TYR A 10 13.57 -3.99 -5.04
CA TYR A 10 12.35 -4.35 -4.32
C TYR A 10 12.12 -5.87 -4.24
N GLN A 11 12.45 -6.62 -5.29
CA GLN A 11 12.40 -8.09 -5.25
C GLN A 11 13.39 -8.66 -4.24
N THR A 12 14.60 -8.10 -4.15
CA THR A 12 15.59 -8.48 -3.14
C THR A 12 15.06 -8.20 -1.73
N TYR A 13 14.45 -7.04 -1.49
CA TYR A 13 13.79 -6.75 -0.21
C TYR A 13 12.70 -7.78 0.16
N ILE A 14 11.84 -8.18 -0.79
CA ILE A 14 10.82 -9.22 -0.53
C ILE A 14 11.45 -10.56 -0.15
N LYS A 15 12.62 -10.90 -0.70
CA LYS A 15 13.34 -12.14 -0.36
C LYS A 15 13.98 -12.08 1.02
N ALA A 16 14.49 -10.93 1.40
CA ALA A 16 15.09 -10.68 2.71
C ALA A 16 14.06 -10.67 3.84
N CYS A 17 12.89 -10.07 3.57
CA CYS A 17 11.89 -9.79 4.59
C CYS A 17 10.48 -10.24 4.17
N PRO A 18 9.80 -11.09 4.96
CA PRO A 18 8.51 -11.63 4.56
C PRO A 18 7.35 -10.63 4.74
N PHE A 19 7.55 -9.46 5.36
CA PHE A 19 6.45 -8.59 5.79
C PHE A 19 5.49 -8.20 4.65
N LYS A 20 6.01 -7.77 3.49
CA LYS A 20 5.16 -7.40 2.35
C LYS A 20 4.48 -8.61 1.72
N LEU A 21 5.21 -9.72 1.58
CA LEU A 21 4.66 -10.95 1.03
C LEU A 21 3.55 -11.50 1.91
N MET A 22 3.78 -11.58 3.21
CA MET A 22 2.78 -12.00 4.20
C MET A 22 1.57 -11.09 4.19
N SER A 23 1.75 -9.77 4.15
CA SER A 23 0.64 -8.81 4.07
C SER A 23 -0.25 -9.08 2.85
N ASN A 24 0.35 -9.31 1.67
CA ASN A 24 -0.39 -9.66 0.45
C ASN A 24 -1.10 -11.02 0.57
N ILE A 25 -0.43 -12.05 1.13
CA ILE A 25 -1.01 -13.38 1.31
C ILE A 25 -2.20 -13.33 2.26
N TYR A 26 -2.06 -12.66 3.40
CA TYR A 26 -3.14 -12.49 4.37
C TYR A 26 -4.31 -11.75 3.76
N ALA A 27 -4.06 -10.61 3.11
CA ALA A 27 -5.11 -9.85 2.43
C ALA A 27 -5.86 -10.71 1.40
N ASN A 28 -5.14 -11.40 0.53
CA ASN A 28 -5.74 -12.25 -0.50
C ASN A 28 -6.52 -13.42 0.09
N LYS A 29 -6.00 -14.10 1.12
CA LYS A 29 -6.72 -15.19 1.79
C LYS A 29 -8.00 -14.71 2.45
N THR A 30 -7.97 -13.53 3.07
CA THR A 30 -9.15 -12.94 3.72
C THR A 30 -10.19 -12.54 2.67
N ILE A 31 -9.78 -11.90 1.58
CA ILE A 31 -10.68 -11.57 0.46
C ILE A 31 -11.29 -12.84 -0.14
N PHE A 32 -10.47 -13.85 -0.41
CA PHE A 32 -10.93 -15.11 -0.98
C PHE A 32 -12.03 -15.75 -0.12
N LYS A 33 -11.82 -15.83 1.21
CA LYS A 33 -12.81 -16.35 2.16
C LYS A 33 -14.10 -15.52 2.16
N LEU A 34 -13.99 -14.19 2.21
CA LEU A 34 -15.15 -13.29 2.17
C LEU A 34 -15.99 -13.50 0.90
N THR A 35 -15.33 -13.80 -0.21
CA THR A 35 -15.96 -13.89 -1.52
C THR A 35 -16.51 -15.28 -1.87
N GLU A 36 -16.52 -16.23 -0.92
CA GLU A 36 -16.87 -17.64 -1.16
C GLU A 36 -18.21 -17.83 -1.91
N LYS A 37 -19.21 -16.99 -1.59
CA LYS A 37 -20.55 -17.01 -2.20
C LYS A 37 -20.85 -15.83 -3.12
N ALA A 38 -19.91 -14.88 -3.24
CA ALA A 38 -20.10 -13.71 -4.08
C ALA A 38 -19.99 -14.08 -5.56
N THR A 39 -20.91 -13.55 -6.37
CA THR A 39 -20.94 -13.67 -7.84
C THR A 39 -20.28 -12.47 -8.53
N ARG A 40 -20.19 -11.33 -7.85
CA ARG A 40 -19.51 -10.12 -8.30
C ARG A 40 -18.62 -9.56 -7.19
N LEU A 41 -17.41 -9.16 -7.53
CA LEU A 41 -16.40 -8.63 -6.60
C LEU A 41 -15.76 -7.37 -7.19
N HIS A 42 -15.81 -6.28 -6.42
CA HIS A 42 -15.10 -5.04 -6.71
C HIS A 42 -13.97 -4.81 -5.72
N ILE A 43 -12.73 -4.79 -6.20
CA ILE A 43 -11.55 -4.45 -5.40
C ILE A 43 -11.12 -3.03 -5.74
N ILE A 44 -11.08 -2.14 -4.74
CA ILE A 44 -10.55 -0.78 -4.84
C ILE A 44 -9.16 -0.78 -4.19
N ASP A 45 -8.11 -0.69 -5.00
CA ASP A 45 -6.72 -0.77 -4.55
C ASP A 45 -6.07 0.62 -4.52
N PHE A 46 -5.81 1.12 -3.31
CA PHE A 46 -5.08 2.36 -3.08
C PHE A 46 -3.59 2.11 -3.24
N GLY A 47 -3.03 2.51 -4.40
CA GLY A 47 -1.59 2.48 -4.63
C GLY A 47 -1.07 1.09 -4.96
N ILE A 48 -1.52 0.51 -6.07
CA ILE A 48 -0.84 -0.66 -6.63
C ILE A 48 0.63 -0.32 -6.88
N LEU A 49 1.54 -1.13 -6.34
CA LEU A 49 2.97 -0.96 -6.56
C LEU A 49 3.37 -1.59 -7.89
N TYR A 50 3.84 -2.83 -7.85
CA TYR A 50 4.24 -3.60 -9.03
C TYR A 50 3.21 -4.67 -9.43
N GLY A 51 2.03 -4.65 -8.80
CA GLY A 51 0.92 -5.55 -9.13
C GLY A 51 1.08 -7.00 -8.66
N TYR A 52 2.06 -7.30 -7.79
CA TYR A 52 2.30 -8.68 -7.31
C TYR A 52 1.19 -9.28 -6.45
N GLN A 53 0.32 -8.47 -5.85
CA GLN A 53 -0.74 -8.96 -4.97
C GLN A 53 -1.81 -9.75 -5.74
N TRP A 54 -2.36 -9.16 -6.81
CA TRP A 54 -3.58 -9.67 -7.44
C TRP A 54 -3.47 -10.97 -8.24
N PRO A 55 -2.35 -11.31 -8.92
CA PRO A 55 -2.25 -12.56 -9.69
C PRO A 55 -2.58 -13.82 -8.88
N GLY A 56 -2.11 -13.90 -7.63
CA GLY A 56 -2.40 -15.03 -6.75
C GLY A 56 -3.88 -15.14 -6.40
N LEU A 57 -4.52 -14.00 -6.06
CA LEU A 57 -5.96 -13.97 -5.77
C LEU A 57 -6.79 -14.35 -7.01
N ILE A 58 -6.46 -13.80 -8.17
CA ILE A 58 -7.16 -14.09 -9.44
C ILE A 58 -7.09 -15.59 -9.74
N GLN A 59 -5.92 -16.20 -9.58
CA GLN A 59 -5.76 -17.64 -9.79
C GLN A 59 -6.59 -18.46 -8.79
N SER A 60 -6.65 -18.06 -7.52
CA SER A 60 -7.49 -18.73 -6.53
C SER A 60 -8.98 -18.60 -6.85
N LEU A 61 -9.44 -17.40 -7.24
CA LEU A 61 -10.83 -17.15 -7.64
C LEU A 61 -11.24 -17.96 -8.87
N ALA A 62 -10.36 -18.08 -9.87
CA ALA A 62 -10.59 -18.89 -11.06
C ALA A 62 -10.79 -20.39 -10.76
N LYS A 63 -10.24 -20.87 -9.64
CA LYS A 63 -10.34 -22.28 -9.21
C LYS A 63 -11.48 -22.55 -8.23
N ARG A 64 -12.36 -21.57 -7.96
CA ARG A 64 -13.52 -21.77 -7.07
C ARG A 64 -14.44 -22.86 -7.63
N PRO A 65 -14.94 -23.81 -6.81
CA PRO A 65 -15.88 -24.83 -7.27
C PRO A 65 -17.16 -24.26 -7.89
N SER A 66 -17.62 -23.10 -7.40
CA SER A 66 -18.79 -22.37 -7.91
C SER A 66 -18.51 -21.57 -9.19
N GLY A 67 -17.29 -21.63 -9.73
CA GLY A 67 -16.80 -20.73 -10.78
C GLY A 67 -16.30 -19.37 -10.23
N PRO A 68 -15.52 -18.62 -11.04
CA PRO A 68 -15.04 -17.29 -10.67
C PRO A 68 -16.17 -16.27 -10.62
N PRO A 69 -16.09 -15.26 -9.72
CA PRO A 69 -16.99 -14.12 -9.78
C PRO A 69 -16.61 -13.21 -10.96
N MET A 70 -17.53 -12.35 -11.37
CA MET A 70 -17.18 -11.15 -12.15
C MET A 70 -16.26 -10.28 -11.28
N LEU A 71 -15.04 -10.06 -11.72
CA LEU A 71 -14.02 -9.35 -10.94
C LEU A 71 -13.72 -8.00 -11.57
N ARG A 72 -13.99 -6.94 -10.82
CA ARG A 72 -13.61 -5.57 -11.14
C ARG A 72 -12.49 -5.12 -10.20
N ILE A 73 -11.38 -4.61 -10.75
CA ILE A 73 -10.31 -4.02 -9.95
C ILE A 73 -10.17 -2.55 -10.35
N THR A 74 -10.38 -1.64 -9.40
CA THR A 74 -10.13 -0.20 -9.55
C THR A 74 -8.85 0.17 -8.84
N VAL A 75 -7.83 0.47 -9.61
CA VAL A 75 -6.53 0.89 -9.09
C VAL A 75 -6.49 2.41 -9.01
N LEU A 76 -6.22 2.92 -7.81
CA LEU A 76 -6.04 4.34 -7.54
C LEU A 76 -4.54 4.65 -7.46
N LYS A 77 -4.05 5.57 -8.31
CA LYS A 77 -2.64 5.95 -8.32
C LYS A 77 -2.52 7.46 -8.37
N ARG A 78 -1.65 8.02 -7.51
CA ARG A 78 -1.41 9.48 -7.45
C ARG A 78 -0.84 10.05 -8.76
N HIS A 79 -0.13 9.25 -9.56
CA HIS A 79 0.46 9.68 -10.83
C HIS A 79 0.23 8.68 -11.97
N ARG A 80 0.03 9.21 -13.18
CA ARG A 80 -0.24 8.46 -14.41
C ARG A 80 0.97 7.59 -14.78
N LEU A 81 0.85 6.26 -14.69
CA LEU A 81 1.74 5.35 -15.41
C LEU A 81 0.91 4.66 -16.49
N ALA A 82 1.32 4.83 -17.75
CA ALA A 82 0.46 4.66 -18.92
C ALA A 82 0.20 3.22 -19.38
N LYS A 83 0.77 2.18 -18.74
CA LYS A 83 0.59 0.79 -19.21
C LYS A 83 0.62 -0.21 -18.06
N TYR A 84 -0.56 -0.51 -17.52
CA TYR A 84 -0.81 -1.78 -16.86
C TYR A 84 -2.27 -2.14 -17.19
N CYS A 85 -2.55 -3.43 -17.43
CA CYS A 85 -3.85 -4.03 -17.77
C CYS A 85 -4.06 -4.36 -19.26
N LYS A 86 -3.54 -5.53 -19.69
CA LYS A 86 -4.05 -6.37 -20.81
C LYS A 86 -3.43 -7.79 -20.73
N ARG A 87 -3.38 -8.44 -19.55
CA ARG A 87 -2.67 -9.72 -19.37
C ARG A 87 -3.48 -10.88 -18.76
N PHE A 88 -4.77 -10.69 -18.48
CA PHE A 88 -5.61 -11.74 -17.90
C PHE A 88 -6.84 -11.99 -18.79
N ASN A 89 -7.06 -13.25 -19.17
CA ASN A 89 -8.25 -13.70 -19.89
C ASN A 89 -9.32 -14.15 -18.89
N GLY A 90 -10.55 -13.63 -18.98
CA GLY A 90 -11.72 -14.01 -18.16
C GLY A 90 -12.69 -12.84 -17.93
N PRO A 91 -13.72 -13.00 -17.06
CA PRO A 91 -14.71 -11.96 -16.76
C PRO A 91 -14.11 -10.88 -15.84
N PHE A 92 -13.13 -10.15 -16.37
CA PHE A 92 -12.32 -9.19 -15.64
C PHE A 92 -12.50 -7.79 -16.20
N GLU A 93 -12.79 -6.84 -15.31
CA GLU A 93 -12.77 -5.42 -15.62
C GLU A 93 -11.65 -4.73 -14.83
N TYR A 94 -10.79 -3.99 -15.53
CA TYR A 94 -9.74 -3.20 -14.90
C TYR A 94 -9.98 -1.72 -15.13
N ASN A 95 -10.18 -1.00 -14.03
CA ASN A 95 -10.34 0.44 -14.01
C ASN A 95 -9.12 1.09 -13.38
N PHE A 96 -8.72 2.23 -13.93
CA PHE A 96 -7.56 2.96 -13.44
C PHE A 96 -7.91 4.43 -13.25
N ILE A 97 -7.72 4.92 -12.03
CA ILE A 97 -7.94 6.32 -11.66
C ILE A 97 -6.58 6.93 -11.31
N ALA A 98 -6.10 7.80 -12.19
CA ALA A 98 -4.87 8.57 -11.99
C ALA A 98 -5.20 9.97 -11.46
N GLN A 99 -5.34 10.08 -10.14
CA GLN A 99 -5.62 11.32 -9.43
C GLN A 99 -4.96 11.28 -8.04
N ASP A 100 -4.67 12.44 -7.47
CA ASP A 100 -4.34 12.56 -6.06
C ASP A 100 -5.47 11.96 -5.21
N TRP A 101 -5.14 11.10 -4.26
CA TRP A 101 -6.16 10.28 -3.59
C TRP A 101 -7.13 11.13 -2.78
N GLU A 102 -6.64 12.24 -2.24
CA GLU A 102 -7.39 13.21 -1.46
C GLU A 102 -8.36 14.07 -2.30
N THR A 103 -8.30 13.99 -3.64
CA THR A 103 -9.20 14.69 -4.55
C THR A 103 -10.24 13.77 -5.20
N ILE A 104 -10.07 12.45 -5.06
CA ILE A 104 -11.00 11.45 -5.59
C ILE A 104 -12.37 11.60 -4.91
N ARG A 105 -13.43 11.71 -5.72
CA ARG A 105 -14.80 11.79 -5.25
C ARG A 105 -15.44 10.41 -5.26
N TYR A 106 -16.47 10.24 -4.42
CA TYR A 106 -17.25 9.00 -4.36
C TYR A 106 -17.76 8.54 -5.73
N GLN A 107 -18.24 9.48 -6.55
CA GLN A 107 -18.77 9.17 -7.88
C GLN A 107 -17.71 8.64 -8.85
N ASP A 108 -16.43 9.00 -8.64
CA ASP A 108 -15.35 8.60 -9.55
C ASP A 108 -15.04 7.09 -9.43
N ILE A 109 -15.37 6.47 -8.28
CA ILE A 109 -15.18 5.04 -8.02
C ILE A 109 -16.15 4.15 -8.82
N LYS A 110 -17.30 4.71 -9.22
CA LYS A 110 -18.37 4.00 -9.95
C LYS A 110 -18.75 2.68 -9.27
N LEU A 111 -19.25 2.77 -8.04
CA LEU A 111 -19.74 1.61 -7.29
C LEU A 111 -21.03 1.08 -7.89
N ASP A 112 -21.17 -0.24 -7.87
CA ASP A 112 -22.42 -0.95 -8.12
C ASP A 112 -22.84 -1.62 -6.80
N ARG A 113 -24.13 -1.48 -6.45
CA ARG A 113 -24.66 -1.98 -5.17
C ARG A 113 -24.79 -3.51 -5.13
N ASP A 114 -24.77 -4.16 -6.29
CA ASP A 114 -24.87 -5.61 -6.39
C ASP A 114 -23.50 -6.31 -6.31
N GLU A 115 -22.43 -5.54 -6.04
CA GLU A 115 -21.06 -6.05 -5.95
C GLU A 115 -20.56 -6.09 -4.51
N LEU A 116 -19.95 -7.21 -4.12
CA LEU A 116 -19.17 -7.26 -2.90
C LEU A 116 -17.95 -6.35 -3.06
N THR A 117 -17.81 -5.36 -2.19
CA THR A 117 -16.80 -4.30 -2.30
C THR A 117 -15.70 -4.47 -1.25
N VAL A 118 -14.46 -4.54 -1.72
CA VAL A 118 -13.26 -4.56 -0.86
C VAL A 118 -12.42 -3.33 -1.14
N VAL A 119 -12.06 -2.59 -0.10
CA VAL A 119 -11.02 -1.57 -0.16
C VAL A 119 -9.70 -2.13 0.36
N ASN A 120 -8.64 -2.08 -0.44
CA ASN A 120 -7.29 -2.51 -0.08
C ASN A 120 -6.34 -1.31 -0.04
N CYS A 121 -5.66 -1.09 1.08
CA CYS A 121 -4.69 -0.02 1.26
C CYS A 121 -3.50 -0.51 2.11
N LEU A 122 -2.48 -1.10 1.47
CA LEU A 122 -1.36 -1.74 2.17
C LEU A 122 -0.09 -0.87 2.23
N CYS A 123 0.13 -0.21 3.36
CA CYS A 123 1.26 0.68 3.66
C CYS A 123 1.35 1.87 2.70
N ARG A 124 0.19 2.47 2.39
CA ARG A 124 0.08 3.48 1.33
C ARG A 124 -0.29 4.86 1.82
N LEU A 125 -1.06 4.97 2.91
CA LEU A 125 -1.42 6.28 3.46
C LEU A 125 -0.20 7.09 3.95
N ARG A 126 0.96 6.45 4.18
CA ARG A 126 2.24 7.17 4.41
C ARG A 126 2.60 8.13 3.28
N ASN A 127 2.12 7.86 2.06
CA ASN A 127 2.37 8.71 0.89
C ASN A 127 1.52 9.98 0.89
N LEU A 128 0.57 10.13 1.80
CA LEU A 128 -0.24 11.35 1.94
C LEU A 128 0.43 12.28 2.94
N PRO A 129 0.57 13.58 2.60
CA PRO A 129 1.16 14.53 3.53
C PRO A 129 0.29 14.65 4.78
N GLU A 130 0.96 14.83 5.92
CA GLU A 130 0.31 15.23 7.16
C GLU A 130 0.42 16.75 7.25
N GLU A 131 -0.65 17.47 6.87
CA GLU A 131 -0.73 18.90 7.12
C GLU A 131 -1.30 19.13 8.53
N THR A 132 -0.72 20.09 9.24
CA THR A 132 -1.04 20.50 10.61
C THR A 132 -2.32 21.32 10.74
N GLU A 133 -3.12 21.43 9.68
CA GLU A 133 -4.39 22.15 9.71
C GLU A 133 -5.57 21.18 9.62
N MET A 134 -6.74 21.64 10.08
CA MET A 134 -7.98 20.91 10.43
C MET A 134 -8.53 19.86 9.41
N ARG A 135 -7.84 19.55 8.30
CA ARG A 135 -8.26 18.62 7.25
C ARG A 135 -7.08 17.83 6.65
N SER A 136 -6.49 16.89 7.39
CA SER A 136 -5.44 16.00 6.88
C SER A 136 -5.90 15.26 5.60
N PRO A 137 -5.09 15.22 4.51
CA PRO A 137 -5.35 14.41 3.32
C PRO A 137 -5.64 12.94 3.63
N ARG A 138 -5.01 12.38 4.67
CA ARG A 138 -5.30 11.03 5.18
C ARG A 138 -6.74 10.92 5.64
N ASP A 139 -7.23 11.89 6.40
CA ASP A 139 -8.62 11.91 6.88
C ASP A 139 -9.61 12.06 5.73
N ARG A 140 -9.27 12.80 4.66
CA ARG A 140 -10.11 12.86 3.45
C ARG A 140 -10.24 11.49 2.78
N VAL A 141 -9.13 10.77 2.64
CA VAL A 141 -9.15 9.41 2.08
C VAL A 141 -9.93 8.46 2.99
N LEU A 142 -9.71 8.51 4.31
CA LEU A 142 -10.47 7.69 5.26
C LEU A 142 -11.96 8.02 5.26
N LYS A 143 -12.35 9.29 5.09
CA LYS A 143 -13.75 9.71 4.90
C LYS A 143 -14.34 9.17 3.59
N LEU A 144 -13.57 9.17 2.50
CA LEU A 144 -13.98 8.54 1.25
C LEU A 144 -14.22 7.04 1.44
N ILE A 145 -13.30 6.33 2.11
CA ILE A 145 -13.43 4.89 2.39
C ILE A 145 -14.68 4.61 3.24
N ARG A 146 -14.94 5.43 4.28
CA ARG A 146 -16.19 5.32 5.06
C ARG A 146 -17.44 5.56 4.20
N ARG A 147 -17.39 6.52 3.26
CA ARG A 147 -18.50 6.78 2.32
C ARG A 147 -18.71 5.65 1.31
N ILE A 148 -17.64 4.99 0.87
CA ILE A 148 -17.70 3.79 0.04
C ILE A 148 -18.44 2.67 0.79
N ASN A 149 -18.31 2.63 2.13
CA ASN A 149 -18.91 1.61 3.00
C ASN A 149 -18.65 0.18 2.49
N PRO A 150 -17.37 -0.22 2.33
CA PRO A 150 -17.03 -1.51 1.78
C PRO A 150 -17.39 -2.65 2.75
N ASP A 151 -17.70 -3.82 2.19
CA ASP A 151 -17.85 -5.07 2.97
C ASP A 151 -16.57 -5.43 3.74
N MET A 152 -15.42 -5.01 3.21
CA MET A 152 -14.14 -5.17 3.89
C MET A 152 -13.16 -4.05 3.55
N TYR A 153 -12.57 -3.48 4.60
CA TYR A 153 -11.43 -2.57 4.48
C TYR A 153 -10.16 -3.22 5.03
N ILE A 154 -9.17 -3.42 4.16
CA ILE A 154 -7.85 -3.94 4.52
C ILE A 154 -6.87 -2.78 4.60
N HIS A 155 -6.39 -2.49 5.80
CA HIS A 155 -5.46 -1.41 6.07
C HIS A 155 -4.12 -1.94 6.57
N GLY A 156 -3.08 -1.82 5.75
CA GLY A 156 -1.70 -2.14 6.11
C GLY A 156 -0.95 -0.88 6.52
N LEU A 157 -0.16 -0.95 7.59
CA LEU A 157 0.47 0.21 8.21
C LEU A 157 1.98 0.00 8.39
N VAL A 158 2.74 1.09 8.35
CA VAL A 158 4.08 1.13 8.95
C VAL A 158 3.89 1.68 10.35
N ASN A 159 4.03 0.82 11.35
CA ASN A 159 3.93 1.21 12.75
C ASN A 159 5.24 1.86 13.18
N GLY A 160 5.24 3.18 13.43
CA GLY A 160 6.45 3.92 13.77
C GLY A 160 6.18 5.13 14.65
N THR A 161 7.19 5.48 15.45
CA THR A 161 7.18 6.58 16.42
C THR A 161 8.00 7.80 15.97
N TYR A 162 8.66 7.72 14.81
CA TYR A 162 9.50 8.78 14.24
C TYR A 162 8.70 9.89 13.52
N ASN A 163 7.51 10.23 14.02
CA ASN A 163 6.76 11.42 13.62
C ASN A 163 6.68 12.47 14.74
N ALA A 164 7.50 12.33 15.80
CA ALA A 164 7.56 13.31 16.88
C ALA A 164 7.85 14.74 16.35
N PRO A 165 7.27 15.78 16.97
CA PRO A 165 7.50 17.16 16.57
C PRO A 165 8.94 17.60 16.85
N PHE A 166 9.52 17.14 17.96
CA PHE A 166 10.89 17.47 18.36
C PHE A 166 11.91 16.60 17.62
N PHE A 167 12.94 17.25 17.07
CA PHE A 167 13.98 16.61 16.25
C PHE A 167 14.71 15.49 16.99
N GLU A 168 15.15 15.72 18.23
CA GLU A 168 15.94 14.74 18.99
C GLU A 168 15.21 13.41 19.16
N ILE A 169 13.96 13.47 19.61
CA ILE A 169 13.10 12.29 19.74
C ILE A 169 12.93 11.63 18.38
N ARG A 170 12.57 12.41 17.35
CA ARG A 170 12.35 11.89 16.00
C ARG A 170 13.60 11.18 15.44
N PHE A 171 14.78 11.78 15.60
CA PHE A 171 16.05 11.22 15.16
C PHE A 171 16.35 9.90 15.85
N ARG A 172 16.20 9.83 17.18
CA ARG A 172 16.40 8.60 17.95
C ARG A 172 15.44 7.50 17.52
N GLU A 173 14.15 7.80 17.40
CA GLU A 173 13.15 6.82 16.96
C GLU A 173 13.37 6.36 15.51
N ALA A 174 13.82 7.27 14.64
CA ALA A 174 14.17 6.92 13.26
C ALA A 174 15.39 6.00 13.22
N LEU A 175 16.42 6.31 14.01
CA LEU A 175 17.62 5.49 14.12
C LEU A 175 17.28 4.06 14.53
N TYR A 176 16.49 3.87 15.60
CA TYR A 176 16.06 2.53 16.02
C TYR A 176 15.22 1.81 14.96
N HIS A 177 14.32 2.53 14.27
CA HIS A 177 13.51 1.92 13.23
C HIS A 177 14.37 1.46 12.05
N PHE A 178 15.20 2.34 11.50
CA PHE A 178 15.99 2.02 10.32
C PHE A 178 17.12 1.05 10.66
N SER A 179 17.78 1.14 11.82
CA SER A 179 18.80 0.17 12.21
C SER A 179 18.26 -1.26 12.19
N SER A 180 17.04 -1.48 12.69
CA SER A 180 16.40 -2.80 12.64
C SER A 180 16.20 -3.36 11.22
N LEU A 181 16.01 -2.48 10.23
CA LEU A 181 15.90 -2.88 8.82
C LEU A 181 17.27 -3.21 8.21
N PHE A 182 18.31 -2.46 8.58
CA PHE A 182 19.69 -2.75 8.18
C PHE A 182 20.22 -4.02 8.82
N ASP A 183 19.96 -4.24 10.12
CA ASP A 183 20.30 -5.47 10.85
C ASP A 183 19.64 -6.68 10.18
N MET A 184 18.35 -6.56 9.82
CA MET A 184 17.64 -7.60 9.08
C MET A 184 18.28 -7.90 7.73
N PHE A 185 18.74 -6.89 6.98
CA PHE A 185 19.47 -7.12 5.74
C PHE A 185 20.83 -7.76 5.96
N ASP A 186 21.53 -7.43 7.03
CA ASP A 186 22.83 -8.03 7.34
C ASP A 186 22.71 -9.53 7.63
N GLU A 187 21.64 -9.94 8.29
CA GLU A 187 21.36 -11.35 8.60
C GLU A 187 20.80 -12.15 7.41
N THR A 188 20.16 -11.49 6.44
CA THR A 188 19.41 -12.20 5.38
C THR A 188 19.99 -12.06 3.98
N LEU A 189 20.92 -11.12 3.74
CA LEU A 189 21.47 -10.83 2.43
C LEU A 189 23.00 -10.63 2.47
N PRO A 190 23.75 -11.09 1.46
CA PRO A 190 25.18 -10.78 1.33
C PRO A 190 25.44 -9.27 1.31
N ARG A 191 26.55 -8.83 1.91
CA ARG A 191 26.92 -7.40 1.98
C ARG A 191 27.26 -6.82 0.61
N GLU A 192 27.79 -7.63 -0.29
CA GLU A 192 28.21 -7.26 -1.64
C GLU A 192 27.04 -7.27 -2.64
N ASP A 193 25.84 -7.69 -2.23
CA ASP A 193 24.66 -7.73 -3.08
C ASP A 193 24.29 -6.31 -3.56
N GLN A 194 24.44 -6.08 -4.87
CA GLN A 194 24.21 -4.77 -5.46
C GLN A 194 22.75 -4.31 -5.35
N GLN A 195 21.79 -5.23 -5.27
CA GLN A 195 20.37 -4.91 -5.11
C GLN A 195 20.03 -4.56 -3.67
N ARG A 196 20.70 -5.18 -2.68
CA ARG A 196 20.67 -4.75 -1.27
C ARG A 196 21.17 -3.31 -1.15
N LEU A 197 22.38 -3.03 -1.64
CA LEU A 197 22.99 -1.70 -1.58
C LEU A 197 22.11 -0.65 -2.25
N LEU A 198 21.54 -0.98 -3.41
CA LEU A 198 20.62 -0.09 -4.11
C LEU A 198 19.35 0.17 -3.29
N TYR A 199 18.76 -0.84 -2.65
CA TYR A 199 17.57 -0.66 -1.81
C TYR A 199 17.87 0.19 -0.57
N GLU A 200 18.99 -0.08 0.11
CA GLU A 200 19.44 0.69 1.27
C GLU A 200 19.66 2.17 0.91
N GLN A 201 20.29 2.47 -0.22
CA GLN A 201 20.55 3.84 -0.64
C GLN A 201 19.31 4.57 -1.16
N GLU A 202 18.55 3.92 -2.05
CA GLU A 202 17.55 4.62 -2.87
C GLU A 202 16.14 4.51 -2.32
N ILE A 203 15.90 3.59 -1.38
CA ILE A 203 14.61 3.46 -0.69
C ILE A 203 14.76 3.88 0.76
N LEU A 204 15.56 3.16 1.55
CA LEU A 204 15.72 3.48 2.98
C LEU A 204 16.43 4.82 3.18
N GLY A 205 17.50 5.08 2.43
CA GLY A 205 18.27 6.33 2.52
C GLY A 205 17.41 7.56 2.23
N ARG A 206 16.51 7.50 1.24
CA ARG A 206 15.58 8.58 0.93
C ARG A 206 14.56 8.80 2.06
N ASP A 207 14.02 7.72 2.62
CA ASP A 207 13.11 7.79 3.76
C ASP A 207 13.82 8.40 4.99
N ILE A 208 15.06 7.98 5.27
CA ILE A 208 15.92 8.51 6.34
C ILE A 208 16.15 10.02 6.15
N ILE A 209 16.60 10.43 4.96
CA ILE A 209 16.84 11.84 4.64
C ILE A 209 15.55 12.65 4.80
N ASN A 210 14.39 12.11 4.39
CA ASN A 210 13.14 12.82 4.55
C ASN A 210 12.73 13.01 6.02
N VAL A 211 12.96 12.00 6.87
CA VAL A 211 12.66 12.10 8.32
C VAL A 211 13.60 13.08 9.04
N ILE A 212 14.88 13.09 8.67
CA ILE A 212 15.93 13.85 9.38
C ILE A 212 16.07 15.27 8.85
N ALA A 213 16.16 15.45 7.53
CA ALA A 213 16.55 16.71 6.90
C ALA A 213 15.36 17.56 6.43
N CYS A 214 14.14 17.02 6.39
CA CYS A 214 12.96 17.77 5.96
C CYS A 214 12.08 18.17 7.16
N GLU A 215 11.38 19.30 7.01
CA GLU A 215 10.40 19.80 7.97
C GLU A 215 9.15 20.33 7.27
N GLY A 216 8.10 20.64 8.04
CA GLY A 216 6.85 21.16 7.54
C GLY A 216 6.23 20.26 6.46
N SER A 217 5.74 20.86 5.38
CA SER A 217 5.15 20.15 4.23
C SER A 217 6.14 19.33 3.41
N ARG A 218 7.45 19.59 3.53
CA ARG A 218 8.49 18.82 2.82
C ARG A 218 8.78 17.48 3.49
N ARG A 219 8.44 17.32 4.78
CA ARG A 219 8.53 16.05 5.49
C ARG A 219 7.29 15.21 5.22
N LEU A 220 7.46 14.19 4.40
CA LEU A 220 6.42 13.25 3.97
C LEU A 220 6.37 12.01 4.87
N GLU A 221 7.54 11.53 5.30
CA GLU A 221 7.69 10.37 6.16
C GLU A 221 7.30 10.67 7.59
N ARG A 222 6.03 10.34 7.87
CA ARG A 222 5.31 10.64 9.11
C ARG A 222 4.51 9.41 9.51
N PRO A 223 5.17 8.32 9.95
CA PRO A 223 4.46 7.14 10.41
C PRO A 223 3.60 7.51 11.63
N GLU A 224 2.55 6.75 11.84
CA GLU A 224 1.79 6.81 13.08
C GLU A 224 1.74 5.42 13.68
N THR A 225 1.59 5.39 14.99
CA THR A 225 1.43 4.13 15.71
C THR A 225 0.09 3.49 15.34
N TYR A 226 0.01 2.17 15.54
CA TYR A 226 -1.25 1.43 15.38
C TYR A 226 -2.40 2.07 16.17
N LYS A 227 -2.17 2.54 17.40
CA LYS A 227 -3.16 3.22 18.24
C LYS A 227 -3.69 4.51 17.61
N GLN A 228 -2.80 5.34 17.06
CA GLN A 228 -3.19 6.57 16.37
C GLN A 228 -4.04 6.25 15.13
N TRP A 229 -3.66 5.24 14.35
CA TRP A 229 -4.46 4.79 13.22
C TRP A 229 -5.82 4.23 13.63
N GLN A 230 -5.93 3.54 14.76
CA GLN A 230 -7.24 3.10 15.27
C GLN A 230 -8.16 4.28 15.57
N ILE A 231 -7.66 5.31 16.26
CA ILE A 231 -8.42 6.54 16.56
C ILE A 231 -8.84 7.25 15.26
N ARG A 232 -7.98 7.26 14.23
CA ARG A 232 -8.34 7.83 12.92
C ARG A 232 -9.39 7.03 12.15
N ASN A 233 -9.55 5.73 12.46
CA ASN A 233 -10.47 4.82 11.76
C ASN A 233 -11.82 4.63 12.47
N THR A 234 -11.96 5.05 13.74
CA THR A 234 -13.28 5.23 14.38
C THR A 234 -14.02 6.40 13.74
#